data_AF-A0A2G2B1S4-F1
#
_entry.id   AF-A0A2G2B1S4-F1
#
_cell.length_a   1.000
_cell.length_b   1.000
_cell.length_c   1.000
_cell.angle_alpha   90.00
_cell.angle_beta   90.00
_cell.angle_gamma   90.00
#
_symmetry.space_group_name_H-M   'P 1'
#
loop_
_entity.id
_entity.type
_entity.pdbx_description
1 polymer ?
#
loop_
_entity_poly.entity_id
_entity_poly.type
_entity_poly.pdbx_seq_one_letter_code
_entity_poly.pdbx_strand_id
1 'polypeptide(L)'
;MSGNAMEEGLIQQIHNPSHTDPSRFGFLAGALSGIAAMILLSMIFPNLPRLLTAYLSLAVTALIGTLITRRITRARKIRDVNRKIEMREAHQAETVRKIALMKAGEISDTAP
;
A
#
# COMPACT_ATOMS: atom_id res chain seq x y z
N MET A 1 -4.26 30.40 4.25
CA MET A 1 -3.18 29.50 4.72
C MET A 1 -3.76 28.13 5.11
N SER A 2 -4.36 27.40 4.17
CA SER A 2 -5.09 26.14 4.43
C SER A 2 -4.28 24.87 4.17
N GLY A 3 -2.97 24.98 3.93
CA GLY A 3 -2.10 23.84 3.62
C GLY A 3 -1.76 22.95 4.82
N ASN A 4 -1.79 23.49 6.05
CA ASN A 4 -1.24 22.79 7.21
C ASN A 4 -2.18 21.72 7.81
N ALA A 5 -3.49 21.95 7.81
CA ALA A 5 -4.44 21.03 8.44
C ALA A 5 -4.63 19.72 7.66
N MET A 6 -4.49 19.77 6.33
CA MET A 6 -4.62 18.59 5.48
C MET A 6 -3.35 17.74 5.51
N GLU A 7 -2.17 18.36 5.60
CA GLU A 7 -0.90 17.66 5.80
C GLU A 7 -0.80 17.04 7.19
N GLU A 8 -1.19 17.75 8.25
CA GLU A 8 -1.21 17.20 9.63
C GLU A 8 -2.21 16.04 9.77
N GLY A 9 -3.38 16.13 9.14
CA GLY A 9 -4.35 15.03 9.10
C GLY A 9 -3.85 13.80 8.34
N LEU A 10 -3.09 14.01 7.25
CA LEU A 10 -2.46 12.92 6.50
C LEU A 10 -1.33 12.26 7.29
N ILE A 11 -0.51 13.07 7.98
CA ILE A 11 0.59 12.59 8.83
C ILE A 11 0.03 11.80 10.02
N GLN A 12 -1.06 12.27 10.65
CA GLN A 12 -1.74 11.54 11.71
C GLN A 12 -2.35 10.22 11.21
N GLN A 13 -2.93 10.17 10.00
CA GLN A 13 -3.40 8.91 9.43
C GLN A 13 -2.28 7.93 9.06
N ILE A 14 -1.10 8.43 8.66
CA ILE A 14 0.07 7.61 8.37
C ILE A 14 0.67 7.04 9.67
N HIS A 15 0.66 7.82 10.76
CA HIS A 15 1.22 7.41 12.05
C HIS A 15 0.25 6.67 12.98
N ASN A 16 -1.04 6.65 12.68
CA ASN A 16 -1.99 5.90 13.48
C ASN A 16 -2.03 4.46 12.93
N PRO A 17 -1.44 3.46 13.61
CA PRO A 17 -1.53 2.07 13.17
C PRO A 17 -3.00 1.70 13.18
N SER A 18 -3.62 1.67 12.00
CA SER A 18 -5.04 1.34 11.90
C SER A 18 -5.22 -0.05 12.51
N HIS A 19 -6.34 -0.30 13.18
CA HIS A 19 -6.66 -1.64 13.70
C HIS A 19 -6.65 -2.75 12.62
N THR A 20 -6.51 -2.37 11.35
CA THR A 20 -6.37 -3.19 10.15
C THR A 20 -4.94 -3.21 9.59
N ASP A 21 -3.92 -2.98 10.43
CA ASP A 21 -2.52 -3.00 10.00
C ASP A 21 -2.13 -4.40 9.50
N PRO A 22 -1.82 -4.59 8.19
CA PRO A 22 -1.57 -5.91 7.61
C PRO A 22 -0.36 -6.61 8.23
N SER A 23 0.55 -5.85 8.84
CA SER A 23 1.74 -6.33 9.55
C SER A 23 1.38 -7.17 10.79
N ARG A 24 0.33 -6.78 11.53
CA ARG A 24 -0.12 -7.49 12.75
C ARG A 24 -0.82 -8.80 12.42
N PHE A 25 -1.70 -8.79 11.42
CA PHE A 25 -2.36 -10.01 10.95
C PHE A 25 -1.43 -10.90 10.12
N GLY A 26 -0.43 -10.32 9.46
CA GLY A 26 0.55 -11.05 8.66
C GLY A 26 1.35 -12.05 9.47
N PHE A 27 1.69 -11.74 10.72
CA PHE A 27 2.38 -12.68 11.60
C PHE A 27 1.51 -13.89 11.95
N LEU A 28 0.26 -13.66 12.38
CA LEU A 28 -0.70 -14.73 12.70
C LEU A 28 -1.02 -15.60 11.48
N ALA A 29 -1.27 -15.00 10.33
CA ALA A 29 -1.49 -15.71 9.08
C ALA A 29 -0.25 -16.50 8.64
N GLY A 30 0.95 -15.94 8.83
CA GLY A 30 2.23 -16.61 8.59
C GLY A 30 2.43 -17.82 9.49
N ALA A 31 2.15 -17.69 10.79
CA ALA A 31 2.26 -18.78 11.75
C ALA A 31 1.28 -19.93 11.43
N LEU A 32 0.00 -19.59 11.16
CA LEU A 32 -1.02 -20.59 10.80
C LEU A 32 -0.69 -21.31 9.49
N SER A 33 -0.22 -20.59 8.48
CA SER A 33 0.20 -21.20 7.21
C SER A 33 1.44 -22.07 7.35
N GLY A 34 2.40 -21.71 8.22
CA GLY A 34 3.55 -22.56 8.59
C GLY A 34 3.15 -23.88 9.24
N ILE A 35 2.21 -23.82 10.20
CA ILE A 35 1.67 -25.02 10.86
C ILE A 35 0.93 -25.89 9.85
N ALA A 36 0.08 -25.30 9.01
CA ALA A 36 -0.64 -26.02 7.97
C ALA A 36 0.33 -26.72 6.99
N ALA A 37 1.37 -26.04 6.52
CA ALA A 37 2.39 -26.61 5.65
C ALA A 37 3.14 -27.77 6.31
N MET A 38 3.46 -27.66 7.60
CA MET A 38 4.11 -28.73 8.36
C MET A 38 3.23 -29.98 8.47
N ILE A 39 1.93 -29.82 8.76
CA ILE A 39 0.97 -30.93 8.81
C ILE A 39 0.87 -31.61 7.45
N LEU A 40 0.74 -30.82 6.38
CA LEU A 40 0.62 -31.31 5.01
C LEU A 40 1.85 -32.10 4.57
N LEU A 41 3.05 -31.59 4.83
CA LEU A 41 4.31 -32.31 4.57
C LEU A 41 4.42 -33.60 5.38
N SER A 42 3.97 -33.59 6.63
CA SER A 42 3.99 -34.79 7.49
C SER A 42 3.04 -35.88 7.01
N MET A 43 1.92 -35.51 6.38
CA MET A 43 0.98 -36.45 5.77
C MET A 43 1.48 -37.02 4.45
N ILE A 44 2.10 -36.19 3.61
CA ILE A 44 2.61 -36.62 2.29
C ILE A 44 3.90 -37.44 2.45
N PHE A 45 4.77 -37.05 3.37
CA PHE A 45 6.07 -37.68 3.60
C PHE A 45 6.24 -38.10 5.06
N PRO A 46 5.58 -39.19 5.49
CA PRO A 46 5.60 -39.62 6.89
C PRO A 46 6.99 -40.06 7.39
N ASN A 47 7.88 -40.46 6.47
CA ASN A 47 9.24 -40.91 6.78
C ASN A 47 10.26 -39.76 6.85
N LEU A 48 9.85 -38.51 6.60
CA LEU A 48 10.77 -37.38 6.68
C LEU A 48 11.13 -37.09 8.16
N PRO A 49 12.42 -36.88 8.49
CA PRO A 49 12.80 -36.48 9.83
C PRO A 49 12.16 -35.14 10.18
N ARG A 50 11.58 -35.04 11.40
CA ARG A 50 10.78 -33.88 11.85
C ARG A 50 11.49 -32.53 11.69
N LEU A 51 12.81 -32.50 11.90
CA LEU A 51 13.63 -31.31 11.68
C LEU A 51 13.60 -30.85 10.23
N LEU A 52 13.73 -31.78 9.28
CA LEU A 52 13.70 -31.47 7.85
C LEU A 52 12.31 -30.99 7.43
N THR A 53 11.25 -31.59 7.97
CA THR A 53 9.87 -31.16 7.77
C THR A 53 9.65 -29.72 8.24
N ALA A 54 10.21 -29.35 9.39
CA ALA A 54 10.13 -27.99 9.92
C ALA A 54 10.88 -26.98 9.04
N TYR A 55 12.08 -27.30 8.55
CA TYR A 55 12.80 -26.43 7.62
C TYR A 55 12.05 -26.26 6.30
N LEU A 56 11.51 -27.34 5.75
CA LEU A 56 10.75 -27.30 4.49
C LEU A 56 9.46 -26.52 4.63
N SER A 57 8.71 -26.68 5.73
CA SER A 57 7.48 -25.90 5.95
C SER A 57 7.79 -24.40 6.06
N LEU A 58 8.87 -24.04 6.75
CA LEU A 58 9.30 -22.64 6.89
C LEU A 58 9.70 -22.06 5.52
N ALA A 59 10.45 -22.82 4.71
CA ALA A 59 10.82 -22.43 3.36
C ALA A 59 9.60 -22.23 2.45
N VAL A 60 8.64 -23.16 2.47
CA VAL A 60 7.40 -23.08 1.68
C VAL A 60 6.58 -21.86 2.09
N THR A 61 6.39 -21.64 3.39
CA THR A 61 5.62 -20.49 3.89
C THR A 61 6.31 -19.17 3.57
N ALA A 62 7.63 -19.08 3.67
CA ALA A 62 8.38 -17.88 3.28
C ALA A 62 8.25 -17.57 1.79
N LEU A 63 8.29 -18.61 0.93
CA LEU A 63 8.16 -18.45 -0.52
C LEU A 63 6.76 -17.98 -0.91
N ILE A 64 5.72 -18.62 -0.35
CA ILE A 64 4.31 -18.21 -0.55
C ILE A 64 4.09 -16.79 -0.04
N GLY A 65 4.57 -16.48 1.17
CA GLY A 65 4.50 -15.15 1.74
C GLY A 65 5.11 -14.10 0.80
N THR A 66 6.32 -14.35 0.31
CA THR A 66 7.02 -13.45 -0.61
C THR A 66 6.24 -13.22 -1.92
N LEU A 67 5.65 -14.27 -2.49
CA LEU A 67 4.83 -14.17 -3.70
C LEU A 67 3.56 -13.34 -3.48
N ILE A 68 2.88 -13.56 -2.36
CA ILE A 68 1.68 -12.80 -1.98
C ILE A 68 2.05 -11.33 -1.77
N THR A 69 3.09 -11.04 -0.98
CA THR A 69 3.54 -9.67 -0.74
C THR A 69 3.89 -8.99 -2.06
N ARG A 70 4.68 -9.62 -2.94
CA ARG A 70 5.02 -9.06 -4.25
C ARG A 70 3.80 -8.72 -5.10
N ARG A 71 2.76 -9.58 -5.12
CA ARG A 71 1.52 -9.30 -5.85
C ARG A 71 0.76 -8.13 -5.26
N ILE A 72 0.62 -8.07 -3.94
CA ILE A 72 -0.11 -6.99 -3.25
C ILE A 72 0.64 -5.66 -3.42
N THR A 73 1.96 -5.64 -3.26
CA THR A 73 2.76 -4.41 -3.41
C THR A 73 2.67 -3.88 -4.83
N ARG A 74 2.68 -4.74 -5.85
CA ARG A 74 2.47 -4.32 -7.25
C ARG A 74 1.09 -3.68 -7.45
N ALA A 75 0.04 -4.31 -6.93
CA ALA A 75 -1.32 -3.77 -7.04
C ALA A 75 -1.48 -2.42 -6.33
N ARG A 76 -0.87 -2.25 -5.15
CA ARG A 76 -0.86 -0.97 -4.41
C ARG A 76 -0.11 0.11 -5.17
N LYS A 77 1.07 -0.21 -5.73
CA LYS A 77 1.87 0.75 -6.48
C LYS A 77 1.13 1.29 -7.71
N ILE A 78 0.33 0.46 -8.39
CA ILE A 78 -0.51 0.91 -9.52
C ILE A 78 -1.58 1.91 -9.05
N ARG A 79 -2.25 1.64 -7.92
CA ARG A 79 -3.24 2.55 -7.35
C ARG A 79 -2.62 3.89 -6.93
N ASP A 80 -1.44 3.85 -6.31
CA ASP A 80 -0.74 5.06 -5.90
C ASP A 80 -0.29 5.90 -7.11
N VAL A 81 0.10 5.25 -8.21
CA VAL A 81 0.43 5.94 -9.47
C VAL A 81 -0.81 6.59 -10.08
N ASN A 82 -1.94 5.88 -10.16
CA ASN A 82 -3.19 6.46 -10.69
C ASN A 82 -3.67 7.65 -9.85
N ARG A 83 -3.60 7.53 -8.52
CA ARG A 83 -3.96 8.62 -7.61
C ARG A 83 -3.06 9.85 -7.81
N LYS A 84 -1.77 9.64 -8.10
CA LYS A 84 -0.84 10.73 -8.42
C LYS A 84 -1.12 11.38 -9.78
N ILE A 85 -1.63 10.63 -10.75
CA ILE A 85 -2.05 11.18 -12.06
C ILE A 85 -3.30 12.03 -11.88
N GLU A 86 -4.31 11.54 -11.16
CA GLU A 86 -5.54 12.29 -10.85
C GLU A 86 -5.24 13.61 -10.12
N MET A 87 -4.31 13.59 -9.15
CA MET A 87 -3.91 14.82 -8.44
C MET A 87 -3.18 15.83 -9.34
N ARG A 88 -2.41 15.37 -10.34
CA ARG A 88 -1.75 16.26 -11.30
C ARG A 88 -2.77 16.92 -12.24
N GLU A 89 -3.75 16.16 -12.72
CA GLU A 89 -4.81 16.69 -13.58
C GLU A 89 -5.68 17.71 -12.84
N ALA A 90 -6.02 17.42 -11.57
CA ALA A 90 -6.76 18.36 -10.72
C ALA A 90 -5.99 19.68 -10.50
N HIS A 91 -4.69 19.61 -10.20
CA HIS A 91 -3.86 20.81 -10.04
C HIS A 91 -3.66 21.59 -11.33
N GLN A 92 -3.55 20.92 -12.49
CA GLN A 92 -3.48 21.60 -13.78
C GLN A 92 -4.78 22.36 -14.08
N ALA A 93 -5.94 21.73 -13.87
CA ALA A 93 -7.24 22.38 -14.05
C ALA A 93 -7.41 23.61 -13.14
N GLU A 94 -6.95 23.52 -11.89
CA GLU A 94 -6.99 24.64 -10.94
C GLU A 94 -6.04 25.78 -11.36
N THR A 95 -4.86 25.43 -11.87
CA THR A 95 -3.86 26.41 -12.33
C THR A 95 -4.36 27.15 -13.57
N VAL A 96 -4.97 26.44 -14.52
CA VAL A 96 -5.58 27.04 -15.72
C VAL A 96 -6.71 27.99 -15.33
N ARG A 97 -7.57 27.63 -14.37
CA ARG A 97 -8.61 28.54 -13.85
C ARG A 97 -8.01 29.78 -13.20
N LYS A 98 -6.93 29.64 -12.41
CA LYS A 98 -6.25 30.78 -11.79
C LYS A 98 -5.60 31.71 -12.83
N ILE A 99 -4.98 31.16 -13.88
CA ILE A 99 -4.42 31.95 -14.98
C ILE A 99 -5.52 32.67 -15.75
N ALA A 100 -6.65 32.01 -16.02
CA ALA A 100 -7.79 32.64 -16.69
C ALA A 100 -8.39 33.78 -15.86
N LEU A 101 -8.51 33.61 -14.54
CA LEU A 101 -8.96 34.65 -13.63
C LEU A 101 -7.95 35.81 -13.51
N MET A 102 -6.65 35.53 -13.45
CA MET A 102 -5.60 36.56 -13.45
C MET A 102 -5.61 37.37 -14.76
N LYS A 103 -5.73 36.69 -15.89
CA LYS A 103 -5.80 37.34 -17.21
C LYS A 103 -7.08 38.16 -17.35
N ALA A 104 -8.22 37.69 -16.83
CA ALA A 104 -9.46 38.46 -16.81
C ALA A 104 -9.39 39.67 -15.85
N GLY A 105 -8.69 39.53 -14.71
CA GLY A 105 -8.45 40.61 -13.76
C GLY A 105 -7.51 41.70 -14.30
N GLU A 106 -6.41 41.33 -14.96
CA GLU A 106 -5.48 42.27 -15.61
C GLU A 106 -6.13 43.05 -16.76
N ILE A 107 -7.04 42.41 -17.51
CA ILE A 107 -7.80 43.09 -18.56
C ILE A 107 -8.82 44.08 -17.96
N SER A 108 -9.32 43.84 -16.75
CA SER A 108 -10.23 44.75 -16.05
C SER A 108 -9.52 45.99 -15.47
N ASP A 109 -8.26 45.88 -15.04
CA ASP A 109 -7.48 47.01 -14.51
C ASP A 109 -6.83 47.88 -15.60
N THR A 110 -6.88 47.45 -16.87
CA THR A 110 -6.32 48.16 -18.02
C THR A 110 -7.37 48.80 -18.94
N ALA A 111 -8.65 48.72 -18.57
CA ALA A 111 -9.74 49.39 -19.29
C ALA A 111 -9.99 50.80 -18.69
N PRO A 112 -9.63 51.90 -19.39
CA PRO A 112 -9.98 53.27 -19.02
C PRO A 112 -11.46 53.62 -19.27
#